data_AF-A0A662RQ31-F1
#
_entry.id   AF-A0A662RQ31-F1
#
_cell.length_a   1.000
_cell.length_b   1.000
_cell.length_c   1.000
_cell.angle_alpha   90.00
_cell.angle_beta   90.00
_cell.angle_gamma   90.00
#
_symmetry.space_group_name_H-M   'P 1'
#
loop_
_entity.id
_entity.type
_entity.pdbx_description
1 polymer ?
#
loop_
_entity_poly.entity_id
_entity_poly.type
_entity_poly.pdbx_seq_one_letter_code
_entity_poly.pdbx_strand_id
1 'polypeptide(L)' 'MKNKKGVRFSVEVIPQGKVTLPKRIRKAFGIEQGDHVVLELVEVLKVSDVEKKKEGGEKEDE' A
#
# COMPACT_ATOMS: atom_id res chain seq x y z
N MET A 1 11.62 -18.72 -15.09
CA MET A 1 11.50 -17.28 -14.75
C MET A 1 10.65 -17.18 -13.49
N LYS A 2 11.18 -16.71 -12.35
CA LYS A 2 10.40 -16.66 -11.10
C LYS A 2 9.34 -15.56 -11.24
N ASN A 3 8.05 -15.89 -11.14
CA ASN A 3 6.97 -14.90 -11.09
C ASN A 3 7.21 -13.98 -9.90
N LYS A 4 7.73 -12.76 -10.15
CA LYS A 4 7.78 -11.71 -9.13
C LYS A 4 6.34 -11.30 -8.85
N LYS A 5 5.69 -11.93 -7.87
CA LYS A 5 4.38 -11.49 -7.37
C LYS A 5 4.56 -10.06 -6.85
N GLY A 6 3.92 -9.09 -7.51
CA GLY A 6 3.85 -7.72 -7.00
C GLY A 6 3.14 -7.68 -5.65
N VAL A 7 3.46 -6.70 -4.82
CA VAL A 7 2.73 -6.48 -3.55
C VAL A 7 1.64 -5.44 -3.78
N ARG A 8 0.39 -5.82 -3.53
CA ARG A 8 -0.74 -4.90 -3.50
C ARG A 8 -0.87 -4.33 -2.09
N PHE A 9 -0.93 -3.01 -1.99
CA PHE A 9 -1.13 -2.30 -0.73
C PHE A 9 -1.98 -1.05 -0.98
N SER A 10 -2.69 -0.58 0.05
CA SER A 10 -3.45 0.67 0.03
C SER A 10 -2.77 1.71 0.92
N VAL A 11 -2.68 2.94 0.44
CA VAL A 11 -2.13 4.07 1.19
C VAL A 11 -3.01 5.30 0.97
N GLU A 12 -3.08 6.14 1.99
CA GLU A 12 -3.70 7.44 1.87
C GLU A 12 -2.85 8.36 0.99
N VAL A 13 -3.53 9.15 0.16
CA VAL A 13 -2.90 10.20 -0.63
C VAL A 13 -2.74 11.43 0.26
N ILE A 14 -1.49 11.84 0.50
CA ILE A 14 -1.17 13.04 1.27
C ILE A 14 -1.16 14.28 0.33
N PRO A 15 -0.99 15.51 0.86
CA PRO A 15 -1.05 16.72 0.03
C PRO A 15 -0.16 16.66 -1.22
N GLN A 16 -0.62 17.33 -2.28
CA GLN A 16 0.02 17.36 -3.60
C GLN A 16 0.01 16.00 -4.33
N GLY A 17 -0.92 15.10 -4.00
CA GLY A 17 -1.05 13.82 -4.69
C GLY A 17 0.09 12.84 -4.39
N LYS A 18 0.81 13.04 -3.28
CA LYS A 18 1.93 12.19 -2.89
C LYS A 18 1.44 10.96 -2.15
N VAL A 19 2.21 9.88 -2.25
CA VAL A 19 2.02 8.67 -1.45
C VAL A 19 3.33 8.30 -0.78
N THR A 20 3.25 7.72 0.41
CA THR A 20 4.44 7.26 1.14
C THR A 20 4.57 5.76 1.00
N LEU A 21 5.71 5.28 0.49
CA LEU A 21 5.97 3.85 0.42
C LEU A 21 6.27 3.29 1.83
N PRO A 22 5.49 2.33 2.35
CA PRO A 22 5.69 1.81 3.70
C PRO A 22 7.10 1.20 3.88
N LYS A 23 7.68 1.35 5.08
CA LYS A 23 9.03 0.83 5.39
C LYS A 23 9.18 -0.67 5.10
N ARG A 24 8.13 -1.46 5.34
CA ARG A 24 8.11 -2.91 5.06
C ARG A 24 8.27 -3.19 3.56
N ILE A 25 7.57 -2.44 2.70
CA ILE A 25 7.66 -2.57 1.24
C ILE A 25 9.06 -2.15 0.76
N ARG A 26 9.58 -1.00 1.21
CA ARG A 26 10.93 -0.55 0.85
C ARG A 26 11.99 -1.60 1.15
N LYS A 27 11.94 -2.20 2.35
CA LYS A 27 12.88 -3.25 2.75
C LYS A 27 12.73 -4.54 1.95
N ALA A 28 11.50 -4.99 1.72
CA ALA A 28 11.24 -6.24 0.99
C ALA A 28 11.73 -6.19 -0.47
N PHE A 29 11.68 -5.01 -1.09
CA PHE A 29 12.09 -4.80 -2.48
C PHE A 29 13.48 -4.17 -2.63
N GLY A 30 14.16 -3.84 -1.53
CA GLY A 30 15.48 -3.21 -1.56
C GLY A 30 15.48 -1.83 -2.23
N ILE A 31 14.44 -1.03 -2.00
CA ILE A 31 14.27 0.29 -2.63
C ILE A 31 15.10 1.34 -1.90
N GLU A 32 15.94 2.04 -2.63
CA GLU A 32 16.86 3.07 -2.15
C GLU A 32 16.60 4.44 -2.79
N GLN A 33 17.30 5.47 -2.32
CA GLN A 33 17.17 6.81 -2.89
C GLN A 33 17.77 6.85 -4.31
N GLY A 34 16.99 7.34 -5.27
CA GLY A 34 17.39 7.41 -6.68
C GLY A 34 16.82 6.29 -7.54
N ASP A 35 16.23 5.25 -6.92
CA ASP A 35 15.56 4.19 -7.66
C ASP A 35 14.27 4.68 -8.32
N HIS A 36 14.06 4.22 -9.56
CA HIS A 36 12.79 4.37 -10.25
C HIS A 36 11.90 3.16 -9.93
N VAL A 37 10.69 3.42 -9.46
CA VAL A 37 9.68 2.40 -9.17
C VAL A 37 8.49 2.54 -10.11
N VAL A 38 7.96 1.41 -10.57
CA VAL A 38 6.72 1.37 -11.36
C VAL A 38 5.56 1.10 -10.40
N LEU A 39 4.56 1.98 -10.42
CA LEU A 39 3.35 1.87 -9.62
C LEU A 39 2.14 1.75 -10.54
N GLU A 40 1.17 0.93 -10.12
CA GLU A 40 -0.11 0.76 -10.81
C GLU A 40 -1.23 1.22 -9.88
N LEU A 41 -2.03 2.19 -10.34
CA LEU A 41 -3.25 2.61 -9.64
C LEU A 41 -4.38 1.64 -9.99
N VAL A 42 -4.72 0.75 -9.07
CA VAL A 42 -5.75 -0.27 -9.28
C VAL A 42 -7.15 0.23 -8.93
N GLU A 43 -7.29 0.95 -7.82
CA GLU A 43 -8.59 1.35 -7.28
C GLU A 43 -8.45 2.60 -6.40
N VAL A 44 -9.48 3.46 -6.37
CA VAL A 44 -9.59 4.60 -5.45
C VAL A 44 -10.70 4.32 -4.45
N LEU A 45 -10.33 4.16 -3.18
CA LEU A 45 -11.28 4.00 -2.09
C LEU A 45 -11.64 5.38 -1.53
N LYS A 46 -12.92 5.77 -1.60
CA LYS A 46 -13.38 7.00 -0.95
C LYS A 46 -13.49 6.76 0.56
N VAL A 47 -13.29 7.82 1.35
CA VAL A 47 -13.34 7.75 2.82
C VAL A 47 -14.63 7.07 3.31
N SER A 48 -15.76 7.42 2.69
CA SER A 48 -17.08 6.82 2.94
C SER A 48 -17.16 5.30 2.75
N ASP A 49 -16.27 4.73 1.92
CA ASP A 49 -16.23 3.30 1.60
C ASP A 49 -15.27 2.53 2.53
N VAL A 50 -14.27 3.22 3.11
CA VAL A 50 -13.29 2.64 4.03
C VAL A 50 -13.86 2.47 5.43
N GLU A 51 -14.71 3.41 5.87
CA GLU A 51 -15.34 3.36 7.20
C GLU A 51 -16.23 2.12 7.39
N LYS A 52 -16.88 1.66 6.31
CA LYS A 52 -17.71 0.43 6.32
C LYS A 52 -16.91 -0.87 6.50
N LYS A 53 -15.59 -0.84 6.27
CA LYS A 53 -14.73 -2.04 6.36
C LYS A 53 -14.04 -2.20 7.72
N LYS A 54 -14.08 -1.18 8.60
CA LYS A 54 -13.44 -1.23 9.93
C LYS A 54 -14.28 -1.96 10.99
N GLU A 55 -15.56 -2.24 10.74
CA GLU A 55 -16.44 -2.93 11.69
C GLU A 55 -16.36 -4.47 11.62
N GLY A 56 -15.48 -5.05 10.80
CA GLY A 56 -15.39 -6.51 10.57
C GLY A 56 -13.99 -7.12 10.61
N GLY A 57 -13.04 -6.53 11.34
CA GLY A 57 -11.67 -7.06 11.48
C GLY A 57 -11.40 -7.52 12.92
N GLU A 58 -11.49 -8.82 13.12
CA GLU A 58 -11.41 -9.56 14.38
C GLU A 58 -10.12 -9.29 15.17
N LYS A 59 -10.28 -9.38 16.50
CA LYS A 59 -9.20 -9.62 17.45
C LYS A 59 -8.55 -10.97 17.08
N GLU A 60 -7.23 -10.99 16.98
CA GLU A 60 -6.48 -12.21 17.26
C GLU A 60 -5.72 -11.95 18.56
N ASP A 61 -6.22 -12.62 19.60
CA ASP A 61 -5.67 -12.64 20.94
C ASP A 61 -4.29 -13.32 20.96
N GLU A 62 -3.56 -12.94 22.01
CA GLU A 62 -2.21 -13.27 22.50
C GLU A 62 -1.60 -14.65 22.17
#